data_AF-A0A661WQ76-F1
#
_entry.id   AF-A0A661WQ76-F1
#
_cell.length_a   1.000
_cell.length_b   1.000
_cell.length_c   1.000
_cell.angle_alpha   90.00
_cell.angle_beta   90.00
_cell.angle_gamma   90.00
#
_symmetry.space_group_name_H-M   'P 1'
#
loop_
_entity.id
_entity.type
_entity.pdbx_description
1 polymer ?
#
loop_
_entity_poly.entity_id
_entity_poly.type
_entity_poly.pdbx_seq_one_letter_code
_entity_poly.pdbx_strand_id
1 'polypeptide(L)'
;MKTQSGSLASPKLIPYVRNANDPDHNIQIIGSGSIGGKAQGLVFLQDLLSSSDLIQKYPQTKVIVPDMVVIGTEVFDSFLEKNNLVRFTDSDHTDDQIAHAFQQADLPFFVLGDLRSLVEEIQNPIAVRSSSLLEDATYEPFAGIYSTKMIPNEQFDPDFRFRKLSEAIKFVYASTFFKAAKSYRNATGHDHREEKMALIIQRVHGARHHVRFYPDLSGVARSYNFYPVGKAKPEDGVVSLALGLGKTIVDGGRSWTYSPAHPRIAPPYGSINELLKNSQREFWAVNMGAPLIYDPIRETEYLIKGDLPTAEKDGTLKELCSTYDSQGDRLQIGMGNPGPRVLNFAPLLQLKRIPLNKLIQELIRICEEQLENPVEIEFAMTFSPPSLGLLQVRSMVVSSDEVEVSEQDLGDPNALAASEKALGNGLVENIKDIVYVIPENFELEKTREMAEELDQINGELVRKGSPYLLIIFGRLGSSDPWLGIPVNWGQISGSRVIIETYQEGLSADMSQGSHFFHNLTSLGVSYISLPRAGKYQLDWSWLSEQKEIQKTKYLRHIELKSPLGIKIDGKAGRAIILKSRGKNG
;
A
#
# COMPACT_ATOMS: atom_id res chain seq x y z
N MET A 1 -10.50 17.11 -29.79
CA MET A 1 -11.96 16.89 -29.57
C MET A 1 -12.22 17.12 -28.09
N LYS A 2 -13.08 18.07 -27.72
CA LYS A 2 -13.31 18.44 -26.31
C LYS A 2 -13.97 17.26 -25.58
N THR A 3 -13.23 16.62 -24.68
CA THR A 3 -13.75 15.64 -23.73
C THR A 3 -14.64 16.36 -22.71
N GLN A 4 -15.93 16.04 -22.71
CA GLN A 4 -16.82 16.38 -21.61
C GLN A 4 -16.45 15.50 -20.43
N SER A 5 -15.82 16.07 -19.42
CA SER A 5 -15.68 15.45 -18.10
C SER A 5 -17.09 15.20 -17.54
N GLY A 6 -17.50 13.93 -17.48
CA GLY A 6 -18.70 13.53 -16.76
C GLY A 6 -18.52 13.85 -15.28
N SER A 7 -19.06 14.99 -14.84
CA SER A 7 -19.23 15.30 -13.43
C SER A 7 -20.21 14.29 -12.86
N LEU A 8 -19.70 13.25 -12.19
CA LEU A 8 -20.49 12.46 -11.24
C LEU A 8 -21.22 13.45 -10.32
N ALA A 9 -22.55 13.35 -10.25
CA ALA A 9 -23.33 14.18 -9.33
C ALA A 9 -22.77 13.92 -7.92
N SER A 10 -22.32 14.98 -7.23
CA SER A 10 -21.76 14.84 -5.90
C SER A 10 -22.80 14.13 -5.01
N PRO A 11 -22.45 12.98 -4.41
CA PRO A 11 -23.34 12.26 -3.52
C PRO A 11 -23.84 13.23 -2.45
N LYS A 12 -25.13 13.16 -2.11
CA LYS A 12 -25.72 14.06 -1.12
C LYS A 12 -25.24 13.61 0.27
N LEU A 13 -24.06 14.05 0.65
CA LEU A 13 -23.46 13.73 1.93
C LEU A 13 -24.33 14.28 3.05
N ILE A 14 -24.56 13.46 4.06
CA ILE A 14 -25.51 13.75 5.12
C ILE A 14 -24.74 14.34 6.32
N PRO A 15 -25.13 15.51 6.82
CA PRO A 15 -24.54 16.06 8.04
C PRO A 15 -24.72 15.09 9.20
N TYR A 16 -23.68 14.94 10.02
CA TYR A 16 -23.77 14.22 11.28
C TYR A 16 -24.73 14.94 12.22
N VAL A 17 -25.77 14.24 12.67
CA VAL A 17 -26.75 14.76 13.62
C VAL A 17 -26.70 13.92 14.88
N ARG A 18 -26.35 14.55 15.99
CA ARG A 18 -26.26 13.89 17.31
C ARG A 18 -27.57 13.19 17.66
N ASN A 19 -27.50 11.95 18.13
CA ASN A 19 -28.67 11.15 18.53
C ASN A 19 -29.69 10.88 17.41
N ALA A 20 -29.33 11.13 16.14
CA ALA A 20 -30.13 10.66 15.01
C ALA A 20 -29.78 9.19 14.75
N ASN A 21 -30.56 8.28 15.33
CA ASN A 21 -30.56 6.88 14.90
C ASN A 21 -31.23 6.80 13.53
N ASP A 22 -30.51 7.17 12.48
CA ASP A 22 -30.93 6.95 11.10
C ASP A 22 -30.32 5.63 10.60
N PRO A 23 -31.09 4.52 10.58
CA PRO A 23 -30.58 3.22 10.16
C PRO A 23 -30.26 3.13 8.67
N ASP A 24 -30.63 4.12 7.85
CA ASP A 24 -30.52 4.08 6.40
C ASP A 24 -29.21 4.71 5.86
N HIS A 25 -28.36 5.27 6.73
CA HIS A 25 -27.22 6.10 6.31
C HIS A 25 -25.90 5.72 6.97
N ASN A 26 -25.05 5.00 6.23
CA ASN A 26 -23.76 4.49 6.69
C ASN A 26 -22.61 5.53 6.62
N ILE A 27 -22.83 6.71 6.03
CA ILE A 27 -21.79 7.73 5.81
C ILE A 27 -22.31 9.12 6.21
N GLN A 28 -21.66 9.74 7.20
CA GLN A 28 -22.03 11.07 7.72
C GLN A 28 -20.82 12.02 7.75
N ILE A 29 -21.06 13.33 7.86
CA ILE A 29 -20.00 14.35 7.89
C ILE A 29 -20.08 15.27 9.11
N ILE A 30 -18.94 15.49 9.76
CA ILE A 30 -18.73 16.53 10.77
C ILE A 30 -17.93 17.69 10.16
N GLY A 31 -18.40 18.92 10.36
CA GLY A 31 -17.78 20.13 9.82
C GLY A 31 -18.06 20.35 8.32
N SER A 32 -17.31 21.27 7.70
CA SER A 32 -17.40 21.56 6.26
C SER A 32 -16.06 21.42 5.54
N GLY A 33 -16.03 21.74 4.25
CA GLY A 33 -14.86 21.57 3.38
C GLY A 33 -14.89 20.28 2.57
N SER A 34 -13.74 19.88 2.03
CA SER A 34 -13.61 18.62 1.29
C SER A 34 -13.60 17.42 2.26
N ILE A 35 -13.99 16.26 1.74
CA ILE A 35 -13.87 14.97 2.42
C ILE A 35 -12.61 14.19 2.00
N GLY A 36 -11.88 14.66 0.99
CA GLY A 36 -10.69 14.01 0.42
C GLY A 36 -10.96 12.71 -0.35
N GLY A 37 -9.91 12.19 -0.99
CA GLY A 37 -10.05 11.15 -2.03
C GLY A 37 -10.46 9.79 -1.52
N LYS A 38 -9.93 9.36 -0.36
CA LYS A 38 -10.34 8.08 0.23
C LYS A 38 -11.81 8.06 0.61
N ALA A 39 -12.32 9.17 1.16
CA ALA A 39 -13.73 9.27 1.55
C ALA A 39 -14.62 9.29 0.31
N GLN A 40 -14.25 10.03 -0.75
CA GLN A 40 -14.97 10.04 -2.02
C GLN A 40 -15.06 8.64 -2.63
N GLY A 41 -13.97 7.88 -2.64
CA GLY A 41 -13.96 6.49 -3.12
C GLY A 41 -14.92 5.58 -2.32
N LEU A 42 -14.99 5.75 -1.00
CA LEU A 42 -15.92 4.99 -0.15
C LEU A 42 -17.39 5.37 -0.39
N VAL A 43 -17.67 6.65 -0.60
CA VAL A 43 -19.02 7.12 -0.95
C VAL A 43 -19.44 6.57 -2.31
N PHE A 44 -18.54 6.60 -3.30
CA PHE A 44 -18.74 5.96 -4.59
C PHE A 44 -19.08 4.48 -4.45
N LEU A 45 -18.36 3.72 -3.61
CA LEU A 45 -18.67 2.31 -3.36
C LEU A 45 -20.05 2.11 -2.72
N GLN A 46 -20.45 2.98 -1.80
CA GLN A 46 -21.78 2.92 -1.18
C GLN A 46 -22.90 3.14 -2.21
N ASP A 47 -22.74 4.12 -3.10
CA ASP A 47 -23.68 4.39 -4.19
C ASP A 47 -23.71 3.24 -5.20
N LEU A 48 -22.53 2.68 -5.53
CA LEU A 48 -22.38 1.52 -6.40
C LEU A 48 -23.12 0.28 -5.85
N LEU A 49 -22.95 -0.01 -4.56
CA LEU A 49 -23.65 -1.13 -3.90
C LEU A 49 -25.15 -0.91 -3.85
N SER A 50 -25.61 0.34 -3.69
CA SER A 50 -27.03 0.69 -3.61
C SER A 50 -27.74 0.64 -4.98
N SER A 51 -27.00 0.88 -6.06
CA SER A 51 -27.52 0.89 -7.44
C SER A 51 -27.29 -0.41 -8.23
N SER A 52 -26.41 -1.30 -7.77
CA SER A 52 -26.12 -2.58 -8.44
C SER A 52 -27.00 -3.73 -7.94
N ASP A 53 -27.10 -4.78 -8.75
CA ASP A 53 -27.76 -6.03 -8.38
C ASP A 53 -26.84 -6.98 -7.56
N LEU A 54 -25.68 -6.49 -7.13
CA LEU A 54 -24.64 -7.29 -6.47
C LEU A 54 -25.14 -7.95 -5.19
N ILE A 55 -25.87 -7.19 -4.36
CA ILE A 55 -26.44 -7.68 -3.10
C ILE A 55 -27.46 -8.81 -3.37
N GLN A 56 -28.24 -8.69 -4.44
CA GLN A 56 -29.24 -9.70 -4.83
C GLN A 56 -28.59 -10.96 -5.40
N LYS A 57 -27.48 -10.82 -6.15
CA LYS A 57 -26.70 -11.94 -6.70
C LYS A 57 -26.00 -12.79 -5.65
N TYR A 58 -25.63 -12.21 -4.51
CA TYR A 58 -24.87 -12.87 -3.45
C TYR A 58 -25.60 -12.87 -2.09
N PRO A 59 -26.81 -13.45 -1.98
CA PRO A 59 -27.65 -13.35 -0.77
C PRO A 59 -27.05 -14.04 0.47
N GLN A 60 -26.06 -14.92 0.28
CA GLN A 60 -25.35 -15.64 1.35
C GLN A 60 -24.11 -14.88 1.85
N THR A 61 -23.81 -13.71 1.31
CA THR A 61 -22.63 -12.91 1.71
C THR A 61 -23.02 -11.44 1.80
N LYS A 62 -22.94 -10.88 3.01
CA LYS A 62 -23.26 -9.48 3.23
C LYS A 62 -22.14 -8.59 2.68
N VAL A 63 -22.38 -7.88 1.59
CA VAL A 63 -21.43 -6.90 1.02
C VAL A 63 -21.78 -5.51 1.54
N ILE A 64 -20.83 -4.82 2.18
CA ILE A 64 -21.05 -3.50 2.79
C ILE A 64 -19.86 -2.59 2.60
N VAL A 65 -20.10 -1.28 2.66
CA VAL A 65 -19.11 -0.31 3.14
C VAL A 65 -19.30 -0.17 4.65
N PRO A 66 -18.27 -0.40 5.49
CA PRO A 66 -18.41 -0.22 6.94
C PRO A 66 -18.75 1.22 7.31
N ASP A 67 -19.65 1.38 8.29
CA ASP A 67 -20.13 2.68 8.75
C ASP A 67 -18.97 3.62 9.07
N MET A 68 -19.08 4.86 8.61
CA MET A 68 -18.06 5.86 8.80
C MET A 68 -18.61 7.28 8.98
N VAL A 69 -17.83 8.08 9.72
CA VAL A 69 -18.03 9.52 9.82
C VAL A 69 -16.79 10.21 9.29
N VAL A 70 -16.98 11.21 8.43
CA VAL A 70 -15.89 12.00 7.85
C VAL A 70 -15.82 13.36 8.54
N ILE A 71 -14.64 13.72 9.02
CA ILE A 71 -14.34 15.08 9.49
C ILE A 71 -13.80 15.87 8.30
N GLY A 72 -14.51 16.92 7.89
CA GLY A 72 -14.13 17.77 6.77
C GLY A 72 -12.85 18.57 7.01
N THR A 73 -12.21 19.01 5.91
CA THR A 73 -10.93 19.75 5.94
C THR A 73 -10.96 21.06 6.74
N GLU A 74 -12.13 21.68 6.96
CA GLU A 74 -12.24 22.91 7.79
C GLU A 74 -11.70 22.69 9.21
N VAL A 75 -11.91 21.50 9.76
CA VAL A 75 -11.47 21.15 11.12
C VAL A 75 -9.95 21.08 11.19
N PHE A 76 -9.30 20.62 10.12
CA PHE A 76 -7.85 20.58 10.02
C PHE A 76 -7.26 22.00 9.98
N ASP A 77 -7.80 22.87 9.12
CA ASP A 77 -7.36 24.27 9.03
C ASP A 77 -7.50 24.98 10.39
N SER A 78 -8.68 24.86 11.02
CA SER A 78 -8.96 25.45 12.33
C SER A 78 -8.02 24.90 13.42
N PHE A 79 -7.72 23.60 13.38
CA PHE A 79 -6.80 22.95 14.31
C PHE A 79 -5.37 23.47 14.15
N LEU A 80 -4.88 23.63 12.92
CA LEU A 80 -3.54 24.14 12.67
C LEU A 80 -3.38 25.60 13.08
N GLU A 81 -4.34 26.45 12.73
CA GLU A 81 -4.34 27.88 13.04
C GLU A 81 -4.37 28.12 14.55
N LYS A 82 -5.33 27.50 15.25
CA LYS A 82 -5.52 27.66 16.70
C LYS A 82 -4.26 27.31 17.50
N ASN A 83 -3.51 26.30 17.04
CA ASN A 83 -2.36 25.76 17.77
C ASN A 83 -1.00 26.23 17.20
N ASN A 84 -1.02 27.12 16.19
CA ASN A 84 0.16 27.61 15.48
C ASN A 84 1.07 26.46 14.99
N LEU A 85 0.47 25.40 14.43
CA LEU A 85 1.17 24.18 14.01
C LEU A 85 1.74 24.27 12.59
N VAL A 86 1.33 25.27 11.80
CA VAL A 86 1.87 25.54 10.44
C VAL A 86 3.39 25.76 10.48
N ARG A 87 3.96 26.16 11.63
CA ARG A 87 5.42 26.27 11.83
C ARG A 87 6.18 24.97 11.55
N PHE A 88 5.52 23.81 11.58
CA PHE A 88 6.15 22.52 11.31
C PHE A 88 6.29 22.20 9.81
N THR A 89 5.69 23.02 8.93
CA THR A 89 5.75 22.84 7.47
C THR A 89 7.19 22.82 6.95
N ASP A 90 7.98 23.84 7.27
CA ASP A 90 9.34 24.04 6.74
C ASP A 90 10.44 23.69 7.75
N SER A 91 10.10 22.99 8.84
CA SER A 91 11.01 22.76 9.95
C SER A 91 11.68 21.39 9.90
N ASP A 92 12.96 21.32 10.31
CA ASP A 92 13.77 20.10 10.46
C ASP A 92 13.47 19.28 11.73
N HIS A 93 12.30 19.44 12.34
CA HIS A 93 11.89 18.65 13.51
C HIS A 93 11.73 17.17 13.14
N THR A 94 12.05 16.30 14.10
CA THR A 94 11.80 14.86 13.95
C THR A 94 10.30 14.56 14.01
N ASP A 95 9.89 13.44 13.41
CA ASP A 95 8.50 12.98 13.42
C ASP A 95 7.95 12.86 14.86
N ASP A 96 8.76 12.40 15.81
CA ASP A 96 8.41 12.33 17.23
C ASP A 96 8.15 13.70 17.86
N GLN A 97 9.00 14.70 17.56
CA GLN A 97 8.82 16.07 18.05
C GLN A 97 7.53 16.68 17.51
N ILE A 98 7.24 16.46 16.23
CA ILE A 98 6.00 16.90 15.58
C ILE A 98 4.81 16.20 16.24
N ALA A 99 4.85 14.87 16.37
CA ALA A 99 3.78 14.09 16.96
C ALA A 99 3.47 14.55 18.40
N HIS A 100 4.49 14.78 19.22
CA HIS A 100 4.31 15.31 20.58
C HIS A 100 3.67 16.70 20.59
N ALA A 101 4.09 17.61 19.71
CA ALA A 101 3.48 18.93 19.61
C ALA A 101 2.00 18.87 19.21
N PHE A 102 1.64 17.98 18.29
CA PHE A 102 0.26 17.74 17.88
C PHE A 102 -0.56 17.09 19.01
N GLN A 103 0.02 16.20 19.80
CA GLN A 103 -0.69 15.60 20.95
C GLN A 103 -1.03 16.65 22.04
N GLN A 104 -0.16 17.64 22.23
CA GLN A 104 -0.37 18.76 23.17
C GLN A 104 -1.36 19.82 22.66
N ALA A 105 -1.67 19.83 21.37
CA ALA A 105 -2.57 20.80 20.76
C ALA A 105 -4.05 20.54 21.08
N ASP A 106 -4.88 21.58 21.09
CA ASP A 106 -6.31 21.47 21.37
C ASP A 106 -7.14 21.34 20.09
N LEU A 107 -8.05 20.37 20.06
CA LEU A 107 -9.04 20.28 18.97
C LEU A 107 -9.98 21.51 18.99
N PRO A 108 -10.52 21.92 17.83
CA PRO A 108 -11.49 23.01 17.77
C PRO A 108 -12.74 22.71 18.62
N PHE A 109 -13.26 23.71 19.33
CA PHE A 109 -14.36 23.50 20.28
C PHE A 109 -15.65 22.99 19.60
N PHE A 110 -15.92 23.44 18.38
CA PHE A 110 -17.16 23.15 17.68
C PHE A 110 -17.32 21.65 17.30
N VAL A 111 -16.23 20.88 17.20
CA VAL A 111 -16.30 19.44 16.90
C VAL A 111 -16.37 18.54 18.13
N LEU A 112 -16.02 19.04 19.33
CA LEU A 112 -15.86 18.20 20.51
C LEU A 112 -17.16 17.49 20.91
N GLY A 113 -18.30 18.18 20.80
CA GLY A 113 -19.60 17.60 21.10
C GLY A 113 -20.00 16.48 20.15
N ASP A 114 -19.67 16.62 18.86
CA ASP A 114 -19.96 15.60 17.84
C ASP A 114 -19.08 14.36 18.05
N LEU A 115 -17.79 14.56 18.29
CA LEU A 115 -16.85 13.49 18.60
C LEU A 115 -17.22 12.73 19.88
N ARG A 116 -17.78 13.42 20.88
CA ARG A 116 -18.28 12.79 22.11
C ARG A 116 -19.52 11.94 21.85
N SER A 117 -20.49 12.47 21.10
CA SER A 117 -21.68 11.71 20.67
C SER A 117 -21.28 10.44 19.91
N LEU A 118 -20.29 10.56 19.02
CA LEU A 118 -19.82 9.46 18.18
C LEU A 118 -19.26 8.29 19.01
N VAL A 119 -18.45 8.56 20.04
CA VAL A 119 -17.90 7.48 20.91
C VAL A 119 -18.92 6.93 21.90
N GLU A 120 -20.03 7.63 22.14
CA GLU A 120 -21.16 7.13 22.93
C GLU A 120 -21.99 6.15 22.09
N GLU A 121 -22.20 6.44 20.81
CA GLU A 121 -22.92 5.64 19.82
C GLU A 121 -22.13 4.39 19.38
N ILE A 122 -20.82 4.51 19.12
CA ILE A 122 -19.99 3.42 18.59
C ILE A 122 -19.18 2.73 19.70
N GLN A 123 -19.42 1.44 19.90
CA GLN A 123 -18.72 0.58 20.88
C GLN A 123 -18.02 -0.62 20.24
N ASN A 124 -17.32 -0.37 19.14
CA ASN A 124 -16.46 -1.34 18.46
C ASN A 124 -15.14 -0.68 18.07
N PRO A 125 -14.11 -1.45 17.67
CA PRO A 125 -12.88 -0.88 17.16
C PRO A 125 -13.10 0.06 15.98
N ILE A 126 -12.35 1.16 15.99
CA ILE A 126 -12.43 2.24 15.01
C ILE A 126 -11.05 2.44 14.40
N ALA A 127 -11.00 2.68 13.09
CA ALA A 127 -9.86 3.19 12.37
C ALA A 127 -10.05 4.69 12.09
N VAL A 128 -9.11 5.50 12.54
CA VAL A 128 -8.99 6.91 12.13
C VAL A 128 -8.00 6.97 10.98
N ARG A 129 -8.48 7.30 9.79
CA ARG A 129 -7.73 7.29 8.53
C ARG A 129 -7.64 8.70 7.96
N SER A 130 -6.52 9.01 7.35
CA SER A 130 -6.30 10.21 6.55
C SER A 130 -7.04 10.14 5.21
N SER A 131 -7.68 11.23 4.82
CA SER A 131 -8.29 11.42 3.50
C SER A 131 -7.81 12.78 2.96
N SER A 132 -6.79 12.74 2.13
CA SER A 132 -6.10 13.95 1.64
C SER A 132 -6.91 14.60 0.51
N LEU A 133 -6.82 15.92 0.41
CA LEU A 133 -7.37 16.65 -0.74
C LEU A 133 -6.60 16.34 -2.03
N LEU A 134 -5.27 16.18 -1.96
CA LEU A 134 -4.47 15.86 -3.13
C LEU A 134 -4.70 14.43 -3.65
N GLU A 135 -5.29 13.54 -2.83
CA GLU A 135 -5.80 12.23 -3.31
C GLU A 135 -6.99 12.36 -4.29
N ASP A 136 -7.64 13.53 -4.37
CA ASP A 136 -8.71 13.80 -5.34
C ASP A 136 -8.16 14.03 -6.76
N ALA A 137 -6.86 14.33 -6.89
CA ALA A 137 -6.23 14.50 -8.20
C ALA A 137 -6.12 13.13 -8.87
N THR A 138 -6.90 12.93 -9.95
CA THR A 138 -7.06 11.67 -10.70
C THR A 138 -5.74 11.01 -11.18
N TYR A 139 -4.61 11.70 -11.03
CA TYR A 139 -3.30 11.29 -11.52
C TYR A 139 -2.19 11.25 -10.44
N GLU A 140 -2.50 11.51 -9.17
CA GLU A 140 -1.49 11.55 -8.10
C GLU A 140 -1.89 10.73 -6.86
N PRO A 141 -1.39 9.51 -6.69
CA PRO A 141 -1.74 8.69 -5.55
C PRO A 141 -0.84 8.99 -4.36
N PHE A 142 -1.45 9.52 -3.30
CA PHE A 142 -0.81 9.71 -2.00
C PHE A 142 -0.88 8.44 -1.11
N ALA A 143 -0.89 7.27 -1.73
CA ALA A 143 -1.23 6.03 -1.06
C ALA A 143 -0.17 5.62 -0.01
N GLY A 144 -0.61 5.32 1.21
CA GLY A 144 0.25 4.83 2.29
C GLY A 144 1.28 5.82 2.84
N ILE A 145 1.18 7.11 2.49
CA ILE A 145 2.07 8.15 3.01
C ILE A 145 1.65 8.59 4.41
N TYR A 146 0.34 8.77 4.58
CA TYR A 146 -0.26 9.25 5.81
C TYR A 146 -0.63 8.08 6.72
N SER A 147 -0.51 8.29 8.02
CA SER A 147 -0.75 7.24 8.99
C SER A 147 -2.24 6.95 9.18
N THR A 148 -2.56 5.74 9.64
CA THR A 148 -3.88 5.33 10.12
C THR A 148 -3.74 4.86 11.55
N LYS A 149 -4.60 5.31 12.46
CA LYS A 149 -4.56 4.86 13.87
C LYS A 149 -5.83 4.09 14.19
N MET A 150 -5.67 2.82 14.54
CA MET A 150 -6.77 1.96 15.01
C MET A 150 -6.82 1.97 16.53
N ILE A 151 -8.02 2.11 17.09
CA ILE A 151 -8.28 2.09 18.53
C ILE A 151 -9.34 1.04 18.86
N PRO A 152 -9.28 0.39 20.04
CA PRO A 152 -10.22 -0.66 20.41
C PRO A 152 -11.64 -0.13 20.69
N ASN A 153 -11.74 1.08 21.24
CA ASN A 153 -12.99 1.81 21.44
C ASN A 153 -14.14 0.96 22.05
N GLU A 154 -13.81 0.10 23.02
CA GLU A 154 -14.76 -0.79 23.71
C GLU A 154 -14.70 -0.61 25.25
N GLN A 155 -13.86 0.31 25.73
CA GLN A 155 -13.76 0.62 27.16
C GLN A 155 -15.07 1.20 27.66
N PHE A 156 -15.50 0.81 28.87
CA PHE A 156 -16.79 1.22 29.43
C PHE A 156 -16.94 2.74 29.58
N ASP A 157 -15.87 3.43 29.98
CA ASP A 157 -15.84 4.88 30.19
C ASP A 157 -15.81 5.66 28.85
N PRO A 158 -16.88 6.40 28.49
CA PRO A 158 -16.91 7.21 27.28
C PRO A 158 -15.87 8.34 27.27
N ASP A 159 -15.50 8.89 28.44
CA ASP A 159 -14.47 9.94 28.53
C ASP A 159 -13.07 9.37 28.20
N PHE A 160 -12.83 8.11 28.54
CA PHE A 160 -11.62 7.41 28.09
C PHE A 160 -11.66 7.21 26.56
N ARG A 161 -12.76 6.70 26.01
CA ARG A 161 -12.91 6.49 24.56
C ARG A 161 -12.73 7.79 23.76
N PHE A 162 -13.36 8.88 24.24
CA PHE A 162 -13.23 10.22 23.66
C PHE A 162 -11.78 10.72 23.64
N ARG A 163 -11.05 10.54 24.74
CA ARG A 163 -9.62 10.89 24.81
C ARG A 163 -8.80 10.09 23.79
N LYS A 164 -9.05 8.79 23.66
CA LYS A 164 -8.34 7.93 22.68
C LYS A 164 -8.67 8.28 21.24
N LEU A 165 -9.92 8.62 20.94
CA LEU A 165 -10.29 9.14 19.62
C LEU A 165 -9.59 10.47 19.33
N SER A 166 -9.54 11.38 20.30
CA SER A 166 -8.87 12.67 20.17
C SER A 166 -7.36 12.51 19.93
N GLU A 167 -6.70 11.62 20.68
CA GLU A 167 -5.28 11.28 20.49
C GLU A 167 -5.03 10.69 19.09
N ALA A 168 -5.91 9.82 18.62
CA ALA A 168 -5.83 9.23 17.27
C ALA A 168 -5.99 10.29 16.16
N ILE A 169 -6.96 11.19 16.28
CA ILE A 169 -7.17 12.33 15.35
C ILE A 169 -5.90 13.19 15.28
N LYS A 170 -5.36 13.60 16.44
CA LYS A 170 -4.15 14.44 16.52
C LYS A 170 -2.95 13.76 15.89
N PHE A 171 -2.79 12.46 16.10
CA PHE A 171 -1.70 11.67 15.50
C PHE A 171 -1.82 11.62 13.97
N VAL A 172 -3.02 11.35 13.44
CA VAL A 172 -3.22 11.31 11.98
C VAL A 172 -2.98 12.69 11.35
N TYR A 173 -3.42 13.77 12.00
CA TYR A 173 -3.05 15.12 11.56
C TYR A 173 -1.54 15.38 11.62
N ALA A 174 -0.84 14.92 12.67
CA ALA A 174 0.60 15.05 12.75
C ALA A 174 1.32 14.37 11.58
N SER A 175 0.77 13.23 11.10
CA SER A 175 1.37 12.47 10.00
C SER A 175 1.47 13.25 8.68
N THR A 176 0.68 14.31 8.51
CA THR A 176 0.79 15.23 7.35
C THR A 176 2.08 16.04 7.35
N PHE A 177 2.75 16.15 8.49
CA PHE A 177 4.00 16.89 8.68
C PHE A 177 5.21 15.98 8.85
N PHE A 178 5.03 14.65 8.83
CA PHE A 178 6.14 13.71 8.93
C PHE A 178 7.04 13.76 7.70
N LYS A 179 8.28 13.30 7.88
CA LYS A 179 9.31 13.29 6.84
C LYS A 179 8.82 12.64 5.54
N ALA A 180 8.17 11.47 5.63
CA ALA A 180 7.66 10.76 4.46
C ALA A 180 6.65 11.59 3.64
N ALA A 181 5.72 12.28 4.32
CA ALA A 181 4.72 13.15 3.69
C ALA A 181 5.34 14.42 3.08
N LYS A 182 6.32 15.02 3.74
CA LYS A 182 7.08 16.15 3.20
C LYS A 182 7.88 15.75 1.96
N SER A 183 8.63 14.65 2.03
CA SER A 183 9.43 14.14 0.90
C SER A 183 8.56 13.82 -0.31
N TYR A 184 7.38 13.22 -0.11
CA TYR A 184 6.47 12.94 -1.22
C TYR A 184 6.00 14.23 -1.91
N ARG A 185 5.51 15.21 -1.15
CA ARG A 185 5.03 16.50 -1.71
C ARG A 185 6.13 17.24 -2.47
N ASN A 186 7.35 17.24 -1.93
CA ASN A 186 8.50 17.83 -2.60
C ASN A 186 8.82 17.13 -3.93
N ALA A 187 8.61 15.82 -4.02
CA ALA A 187 8.87 15.05 -5.23
C ALA A 187 7.77 15.21 -6.29
N THR A 188 6.52 15.46 -5.87
CA THR A 188 5.39 15.76 -6.78
C THR A 188 5.31 17.24 -7.17
N GLY A 189 6.02 18.12 -6.47
CA GLY A 189 6.04 19.56 -6.75
C GLY A 189 4.87 20.33 -6.16
N HIS A 190 4.12 19.75 -5.22
CA HIS A 190 3.04 20.42 -4.49
C HIS A 190 3.57 21.27 -3.34
N ASP A 191 2.99 22.45 -3.15
CA ASP A 191 3.29 23.29 -1.98
C ASP A 191 2.72 22.61 -0.72
N HIS A 192 3.53 22.54 0.34
CA HIS A 192 3.11 22.03 1.63
C HIS A 192 1.88 22.74 2.21
N ARG A 193 1.61 23.99 1.81
CA ARG A 193 0.47 24.81 2.26
C ARG A 193 -0.83 24.48 1.54
N GLU A 194 -0.77 23.79 0.40
CA GLU A 194 -1.96 23.41 -0.37
C GLU A 194 -2.60 22.13 0.14
N GLU A 195 -1.84 21.30 0.87
CA GLU A 195 -2.32 20.04 1.41
C GLU A 195 -3.28 20.25 2.59
N LYS A 196 -4.51 19.77 2.43
CA LYS A 196 -5.53 19.73 3.48
C LYS A 196 -5.94 18.29 3.75
N MET A 197 -6.24 18.01 5.02
CA MET A 197 -6.51 16.66 5.48
C MET A 197 -7.91 16.53 6.09
N ALA A 198 -8.78 15.79 5.43
CA ALA A 198 -9.99 15.26 6.04
C ALA A 198 -9.64 13.96 6.80
N LEU A 199 -10.52 13.55 7.73
CA LEU A 199 -10.35 12.30 8.47
C LEU A 199 -11.56 11.40 8.31
N ILE A 200 -11.33 10.11 8.11
CA ILE A 200 -12.37 9.09 8.11
C ILE A 200 -12.28 8.35 9.44
N ILE A 201 -13.36 8.39 10.22
CA ILE A 201 -13.57 7.59 11.42
C ILE A 201 -14.48 6.42 11.02
N GLN A 202 -13.89 5.24 10.83
CA GLN A 202 -14.59 4.08 10.27
C GLN A 202 -14.54 2.90 11.23
N ARG A 203 -15.64 2.14 11.33
CA ARG A 203 -15.65 0.87 12.09
C ARG A 203 -14.67 -0.13 11.44
N VAL A 204 -13.84 -0.77 12.25
CA VAL A 204 -12.96 -1.84 11.74
C VAL A 204 -13.83 -3.05 11.41
N HIS A 205 -13.76 -3.51 10.17
CA HIS A 205 -14.46 -4.74 9.75
C HIS A 205 -13.73 -5.96 10.31
N GLY A 206 -14.43 -6.80 11.08
CA GLY A 206 -13.84 -7.99 11.68
C GLY A 206 -14.71 -8.59 12.80
N ALA A 207 -14.13 -9.55 13.50
CA ALA A 207 -14.76 -10.20 14.65
C ALA A 207 -13.82 -10.21 15.86
N ARG A 208 -14.42 -10.30 17.05
CA ARG A 208 -13.68 -10.41 18.31
C ARG A 208 -13.37 -11.87 18.61
N HIS A 209 -12.09 -12.15 18.88
CA HIS A 209 -11.57 -13.43 19.36
C HIS A 209 -10.78 -13.19 20.65
N HIS A 210 -11.43 -13.41 21.80
CA HIS A 210 -10.86 -13.12 23.12
C HIS A 210 -10.37 -11.65 23.26
N VAL A 211 -9.04 -11.47 23.28
CA VAL A 211 -8.34 -10.18 23.41
C VAL A 211 -7.90 -9.60 22.06
N ARG A 212 -8.33 -10.20 20.94
CA ARG A 212 -7.98 -9.77 19.59
C ARG A 212 -9.24 -9.42 18.82
N PHE A 213 -9.17 -8.40 17.96
CA PHE A 213 -10.21 -8.11 16.98
C PHE A 213 -9.57 -7.95 15.60
N TYR A 214 -10.01 -8.77 14.65
CA TYR A 214 -9.47 -8.78 13.29
C TYR A 214 -10.46 -9.46 12.32
N PRO A 215 -10.38 -9.19 11.01
CA PRO A 215 -11.12 -9.94 10.00
C PRO A 215 -10.45 -11.30 9.74
N ASP A 216 -11.26 -12.32 9.44
CA ASP A 216 -10.73 -13.63 9.06
C ASP A 216 -9.82 -13.54 7.81
N LEU A 217 -10.12 -12.61 6.91
CA LEU A 217 -9.35 -12.34 5.70
C LEU A 217 -9.31 -10.85 5.39
N SER A 218 -8.16 -10.37 4.95
CA SER A 218 -8.02 -9.09 4.26
C SER A 218 -7.46 -9.31 2.86
N GLY A 219 -7.76 -8.40 1.95
CA GLY A 219 -7.29 -8.50 0.59
C GLY A 219 -7.22 -7.17 -0.15
N VAL A 220 -6.38 -7.17 -1.19
CA VAL A 220 -6.27 -6.08 -2.16
C VAL A 220 -6.41 -6.69 -3.54
N ALA A 221 -7.40 -6.22 -4.28
CA ALA A 221 -7.70 -6.65 -5.64
C ALA A 221 -7.33 -5.54 -6.62
N ARG A 222 -6.60 -5.88 -7.68
CA ARG A 222 -6.21 -4.97 -8.76
C ARG A 222 -6.67 -5.54 -10.07
N SER A 223 -7.28 -4.72 -10.90
CA SER A 223 -7.74 -5.14 -12.22
C SER A 223 -6.62 -5.26 -13.23
N TYR A 224 -5.51 -4.56 -13.02
CA TYR A 224 -4.30 -4.67 -13.82
C TYR A 224 -3.13 -5.25 -13.02
N ASN A 225 -2.54 -6.33 -13.52
CA ASN A 225 -1.33 -6.93 -12.96
C ASN A 225 -0.12 -6.55 -13.80
N PHE A 226 0.79 -5.80 -13.20
CA PHE A 226 2.02 -5.38 -13.85
C PHE A 226 3.04 -6.53 -14.02
N TYR A 227 2.98 -7.58 -13.20
CA TYR A 227 3.83 -8.77 -13.35
C TYR A 227 2.99 -10.04 -13.40
N PRO A 228 2.32 -10.31 -14.53
CA PRO A 228 1.61 -11.57 -14.69
C PRO A 228 2.61 -12.74 -14.68
N VAL A 229 2.18 -13.85 -14.09
CA VAL A 229 2.98 -15.07 -13.96
C VAL A 229 2.35 -16.19 -14.77
N GLY A 230 3.19 -16.99 -15.43
CA GLY A 230 2.77 -18.18 -16.15
C GLY A 230 2.00 -17.82 -17.42
N LYS A 231 0.71 -18.13 -17.47
CA LYS A 231 -0.17 -17.84 -18.61
C LYS A 231 -1.10 -16.64 -18.39
N ALA A 232 -1.03 -16.01 -17.21
CA ALA A 232 -1.83 -14.82 -16.95
C ALA A 232 -1.38 -13.67 -17.86
N LYS A 233 -2.31 -12.77 -18.16
CA LYS A 233 -2.07 -11.50 -18.84
C LYS A 233 -2.16 -10.35 -17.83
N PRO A 234 -1.64 -9.15 -18.16
CA PRO A 234 -1.82 -8.00 -17.29
C PRO A 234 -3.29 -7.69 -16.97
N GLU A 235 -4.17 -7.83 -17.96
CA GLU A 235 -5.61 -7.57 -17.82
C GLU A 235 -6.36 -8.65 -17.02
N ASP A 236 -5.69 -9.77 -16.69
CA ASP A 236 -6.28 -10.81 -15.84
C ASP A 236 -6.25 -10.41 -14.35
N GLY A 237 -5.68 -9.25 -14.01
CA GLY A 237 -5.60 -8.70 -12.67
C GLY A 237 -4.79 -9.51 -11.68
N VAL A 238 -4.74 -9.02 -10.43
CA VAL A 238 -4.04 -9.66 -9.32
C VAL A 238 -4.76 -9.40 -8.00
N VAL A 239 -4.91 -10.44 -7.19
CA VAL A 239 -5.48 -10.37 -5.84
C VAL A 239 -4.45 -10.87 -4.84
N SER A 240 -4.17 -10.06 -3.83
CA SER A 240 -3.36 -10.43 -2.67
C SER A 240 -4.26 -10.65 -1.45
N LEU A 241 -4.06 -11.75 -0.74
CA LEU A 241 -4.83 -12.15 0.44
C LEU A 241 -3.92 -12.34 1.65
N ALA A 242 -4.41 -11.94 2.83
CA ALA A 242 -3.75 -12.16 4.10
C ALA A 242 -4.77 -12.51 5.19
N LEU A 243 -4.32 -13.23 6.22
CA LEU A 243 -5.03 -13.39 7.48
C LEU A 243 -4.88 -12.11 8.32
N GLY A 244 -5.94 -11.71 9.03
CA GLY A 244 -5.93 -10.56 9.93
C GLY A 244 -6.06 -9.22 9.22
N LEU A 245 -5.69 -8.14 9.89
CA LEU A 245 -5.81 -6.77 9.36
C LEU A 245 -4.98 -6.59 8.07
N GLY A 246 -5.51 -5.78 7.15
CA GLY A 246 -4.90 -5.49 5.84
C GLY A 246 -3.52 -4.84 5.89
N LYS A 247 -3.09 -4.36 7.07
CA LYS A 247 -1.74 -3.84 7.32
C LYS A 247 -0.64 -4.81 6.84
N THR A 248 -0.88 -6.12 6.91
CA THR A 248 0.06 -7.12 6.38
C THR A 248 0.36 -6.92 4.88
N ILE A 249 -0.66 -6.64 4.07
CA ILE A 249 -0.50 -6.46 2.62
C ILE A 249 0.06 -5.07 2.33
N VAL A 250 -0.50 -4.06 2.99
CA VAL A 250 -0.12 -2.65 2.84
C VAL A 250 1.36 -2.42 3.14
N ASP A 251 1.87 -2.98 4.25
CA ASP A 251 3.27 -2.87 4.67
C ASP A 251 4.22 -3.81 3.88
N GLY A 252 3.73 -4.44 2.81
CA GLY A 252 4.52 -5.33 1.95
C GLY A 252 4.93 -6.64 2.61
N GLY A 253 4.20 -7.09 3.63
CA GLY A 253 4.40 -8.37 4.29
C GLY A 253 4.04 -9.57 3.40
N ARG A 254 4.15 -10.78 3.97
CA ARG A 254 3.87 -12.03 3.25
C ARG A 254 2.36 -12.19 3.05
N SER A 255 1.94 -12.27 1.80
CA SER A 255 0.55 -12.45 1.39
C SER A 255 0.45 -13.50 0.28
N TRP A 256 -0.70 -14.15 0.16
CA TRP A 256 -0.97 -15.08 -0.94
C TRP A 256 -1.52 -14.33 -2.15
N THR A 257 -0.83 -14.42 -3.28
CA THR A 257 -1.19 -13.67 -4.49
C THR A 257 -1.67 -14.60 -5.60
N TYR A 258 -2.72 -14.22 -6.32
CA TYR A 258 -3.22 -15.02 -7.44
C TYR A 258 -3.92 -14.14 -8.49
N SER A 259 -4.08 -14.64 -9.72
CA SER A 259 -4.87 -13.95 -10.74
C SER A 259 -6.37 -14.28 -10.58
N PRO A 260 -7.27 -13.29 -10.49
CA PRO A 260 -8.71 -13.53 -10.40
C PRO A 260 -9.27 -14.29 -11.60
N ALA A 261 -8.67 -14.22 -12.79
CA ALA A 261 -9.02 -15.06 -13.95
C ALA A 261 -8.62 -16.53 -13.75
N HIS A 262 -7.57 -16.78 -12.97
CA HIS A 262 -6.98 -18.11 -12.74
C HIS A 262 -6.82 -18.47 -11.24
N PRO A 263 -7.90 -18.49 -10.44
CA PRO A 263 -7.83 -18.58 -8.97
C PRO A 263 -7.33 -19.92 -8.42
N ARG A 264 -7.23 -20.95 -9.26
CA ARG A 264 -6.72 -22.27 -8.86
C ARG A 264 -5.21 -22.41 -9.02
N ILE A 265 -4.58 -21.50 -9.77
CA ILE A 265 -3.13 -21.54 -10.00
C ILE A 265 -2.47 -20.90 -8.78
N ALA A 266 -1.70 -21.69 -8.05
CA ALA A 266 -0.89 -21.18 -6.95
C ALA A 266 0.23 -20.28 -7.47
N PRO A 267 0.75 -19.35 -6.64
CA PRO A 267 2.01 -18.68 -6.96
C PRO A 267 3.09 -19.71 -7.31
N PRO A 268 4.04 -19.34 -8.18
CA PRO A 268 5.05 -20.25 -8.72
C PRO A 268 6.14 -20.54 -7.68
N TYR A 269 5.83 -21.28 -6.62
CA TYR A 269 6.85 -21.77 -5.71
C TYR A 269 7.57 -22.97 -6.35
N GLY A 270 8.90 -22.96 -6.36
CA GLY A 270 9.73 -24.02 -6.94
C GLY A 270 9.71 -25.31 -6.12
N SER A 271 9.24 -25.26 -4.87
CA SER A 271 9.01 -26.43 -4.01
C SER A 271 8.01 -26.14 -2.89
N ILE A 272 7.50 -27.19 -2.23
CA ILE A 272 6.66 -27.04 -1.03
C ILE A 272 7.44 -26.39 0.11
N ASN A 273 8.72 -26.72 0.27
CA ASN A 273 9.58 -26.08 1.27
C ASN A 273 9.71 -24.57 1.06
N GLU A 274 9.78 -24.13 -0.20
CA GLU A 274 9.78 -22.70 -0.52
C GLU A 274 8.43 -22.04 -0.19
N LEU A 275 7.32 -22.70 -0.53
CA LEU A 275 5.99 -22.26 -0.15
C LEU A 275 5.85 -22.12 1.38
N LEU A 276 6.30 -23.11 2.15
CA LEU A 276 6.28 -23.07 3.62
C LEU A 276 7.08 -21.89 4.17
N LYS A 277 8.27 -21.64 3.61
CA LYS A 277 9.13 -20.52 4.01
C LYS A 277 8.51 -19.17 3.69
N ASN A 278 7.80 -19.04 2.57
CA ASN A 278 7.26 -17.77 2.09
C ASN A 278 5.78 -17.54 2.47
N SER A 279 5.11 -18.53 3.05
CA SER A 279 3.75 -18.38 3.58
C SER A 279 3.69 -17.43 4.79
N GLN A 280 2.55 -16.75 4.95
CA GLN A 280 2.27 -15.91 6.10
C GLN A 280 2.25 -16.75 7.38
N ARG A 281 2.92 -16.28 8.44
CA ARG A 281 3.00 -16.97 9.76
C ARG A 281 2.43 -16.13 10.90
N GLU A 282 2.44 -14.81 10.74
CA GLU A 282 1.93 -13.85 11.71
C GLU A 282 0.84 -12.99 11.07
N PHE A 283 -0.05 -12.44 11.89
CA PHE A 283 -1.11 -11.53 11.46
C PHE A 283 -1.29 -10.39 12.46
N TRP A 284 -1.79 -9.26 11.97
CA TRP A 284 -2.11 -8.09 12.80
C TRP A 284 -3.56 -8.16 13.30
N ALA A 285 -3.77 -7.74 14.55
CA ALA A 285 -5.09 -7.58 15.17
C ALA A 285 -5.13 -6.34 16.07
N VAL A 286 -6.32 -5.78 16.29
CA VAL A 286 -6.55 -4.75 17.31
C VAL A 286 -6.58 -5.44 18.67
N ASN A 287 -5.82 -4.90 19.63
CA ASN A 287 -5.79 -5.40 21.01
C ASN A 287 -7.05 -4.94 21.77
N MET A 288 -7.85 -5.92 22.17
CA MET A 288 -9.04 -5.76 23.01
C MET A 288 -8.78 -6.12 24.47
N GLY A 289 -7.53 -6.46 24.81
CA GLY A 289 -7.10 -6.82 26.17
C GLY A 289 -6.73 -5.62 27.03
N ALA A 290 -5.84 -5.84 28.00
CA ALA A 290 -5.31 -4.77 28.82
C ALA A 290 -4.63 -3.70 27.92
N PRO A 291 -4.77 -2.40 28.28
CA PRO A 291 -4.06 -1.34 27.58
C PRO A 291 -2.57 -1.67 27.48
N LEU A 292 -2.01 -1.47 26.29
CA LEU A 292 -0.57 -1.54 26.10
C LEU A 292 0.11 -0.35 26.79
N ILE A 293 1.44 -0.26 26.65
CA ILE A 293 2.19 0.92 27.07
C ILE A 293 1.60 2.14 26.38
N TYR A 294 1.24 3.16 27.18
CA TYR A 294 0.70 4.41 26.66
C TYR A 294 1.72 5.08 25.74
N ASP A 295 1.36 5.21 24.47
CA ASP A 295 2.23 5.75 23.43
C ASP A 295 1.37 6.39 22.31
N PRO A 296 0.84 7.61 22.55
CA PRO A 296 -0.10 8.24 21.64
C PRO A 296 0.55 8.66 20.31
N ILE A 297 1.89 8.72 20.25
CA ILE A 297 2.64 9.05 19.04
C ILE A 297 2.97 7.83 18.18
N ARG A 298 2.62 6.62 18.62
CA ARG A 298 2.85 5.39 17.86
C ARG A 298 1.59 4.96 17.12
N GLU A 299 1.73 4.68 15.82
CA GLU A 299 0.64 4.17 14.98
C GLU A 299 0.09 2.84 15.50
N THR A 300 0.99 1.96 15.95
CA THR A 300 0.71 0.58 16.38
C THR A 300 0.40 0.45 17.88
N GLU A 301 0.11 1.57 18.58
CA GLU A 301 -0.16 1.59 20.04
C GLU A 301 -1.17 0.53 20.49
N TYR A 302 -2.20 0.25 19.69
CA TYR A 302 -3.25 -0.73 19.98
C TYR A 302 -3.21 -1.96 19.09
N LEU A 303 -2.13 -2.17 18.33
CA LEU A 303 -1.99 -3.32 17.43
C LEU A 303 -1.09 -4.38 18.02
N ILE A 304 -1.52 -5.63 17.92
CA ILE A 304 -0.77 -6.81 18.36
C ILE A 304 -0.62 -7.79 17.20
N LYS A 305 0.44 -8.61 17.27
CA LYS A 305 0.66 -9.72 16.36
C LYS A 305 0.21 -11.03 16.98
N GLY A 306 -0.49 -11.84 16.20
CA GLY A 306 -0.77 -13.25 16.49
C GLY A 306 -0.08 -14.18 15.50
N ASP A 307 0.03 -15.46 15.83
CA ASP A 307 0.60 -16.50 14.98
C ASP A 307 -0.48 -17.51 14.51
N LEU A 308 -0.14 -18.41 13.58
CA LEU A 308 -1.11 -19.41 13.08
C LEU A 308 -1.72 -20.29 14.19
N PRO A 309 -0.97 -20.81 15.18
CA PRO A 309 -1.56 -21.54 16.31
C PRO A 309 -2.62 -20.72 17.08
N THR A 310 -2.41 -19.41 17.23
CA THR A 310 -3.39 -18.51 17.84
C THR A 310 -4.64 -18.41 16.97
N ALA A 311 -4.50 -18.19 15.66
CA ALA A 311 -5.63 -18.15 14.74
C ALA A 311 -6.40 -19.48 14.64
N GLU A 312 -5.71 -20.63 14.79
CA GLU A 312 -6.33 -21.95 14.84
C GLU A 312 -7.24 -22.09 16.07
N LYS A 313 -6.80 -21.61 17.24
CA LYS A 313 -7.61 -21.56 18.47
C LYS A 313 -8.78 -20.59 18.33
N ASP A 314 -8.58 -19.48 17.65
CA ASP A 314 -9.62 -18.49 17.35
C ASP A 314 -10.65 -19.00 16.33
N GLY A 315 -10.37 -20.12 15.64
CA GLY A 315 -11.28 -20.80 14.73
C GLY A 315 -11.32 -20.25 13.30
N THR A 316 -10.41 -19.35 12.94
CA THR A 316 -10.49 -18.53 11.71
C THR A 316 -9.84 -19.19 10.48
N LEU A 317 -9.06 -20.26 10.68
CA LEU A 317 -8.23 -20.86 9.63
C LEU A 317 -8.98 -21.83 8.67
N LYS A 318 -10.22 -22.19 8.99
CA LYS A 318 -10.97 -23.26 8.30
C LYS A 318 -11.09 -23.06 6.79
N GLU A 319 -11.35 -21.83 6.35
CA GLU A 319 -11.50 -21.50 4.93
C GLU A 319 -10.17 -21.07 4.28
N LEU A 320 -9.08 -20.96 5.06
CA LEU A 320 -7.82 -20.31 4.64
C LEU A 320 -6.64 -21.27 4.49
N CYS A 321 -6.62 -22.36 5.26
CA CYS A 321 -5.44 -23.20 5.39
C CYS A 321 -5.54 -24.55 4.69
N SER A 322 -4.39 -25.02 4.22
CA SER A 322 -4.10 -26.43 3.98
C SER A 322 -3.18 -26.98 5.08
N THR A 323 -3.07 -28.30 5.16
CA THR A 323 -2.18 -29.00 6.09
C THR A 323 -1.05 -29.66 5.33
N TYR A 324 0.19 -29.45 5.78
CA TYR A 324 1.36 -30.11 5.23
C TYR A 324 1.49 -31.53 5.78
N ASP A 325 1.52 -32.50 4.88
CA ASP A 325 1.74 -33.93 5.15
C ASP A 325 3.21 -34.25 4.87
N SER A 326 3.98 -34.41 5.94
CA SER A 326 5.43 -34.67 5.86
C SER A 326 5.76 -36.06 5.33
N GLN A 327 4.85 -37.02 5.42
CA GLN A 327 5.09 -38.39 4.93
C GLN A 327 4.92 -38.46 3.42
N GLY A 328 3.94 -37.72 2.89
CA GLY A 328 3.64 -37.67 1.46
C GLY A 328 4.25 -36.48 0.71
N ASP A 329 5.02 -35.62 1.38
CA ASP A 329 5.55 -34.34 0.88
C ASP A 329 4.52 -33.58 0.03
N ARG A 330 3.34 -33.31 0.64
CA ARG A 330 2.20 -32.72 -0.07
C ARG A 330 1.35 -31.83 0.84
N LEU A 331 0.62 -30.91 0.22
CA LEU A 331 -0.40 -30.12 0.89
C LEU A 331 -1.77 -30.78 0.72
N GLN A 332 -2.46 -31.04 1.83
CA GLN A 332 -3.83 -31.51 1.84
C GLN A 332 -4.76 -30.36 2.20
N ILE A 333 -5.78 -30.11 1.38
CA ILE A 333 -6.71 -28.97 1.57
C ILE A 333 -7.48 -29.13 2.88
N GLY A 334 -7.51 -28.05 3.67
CA GLY A 334 -8.20 -28.01 4.96
C GLY A 334 -7.33 -28.45 6.15
N MET A 335 -7.99 -28.59 7.31
CA MET A 335 -7.34 -28.80 8.62
C MET A 335 -7.63 -30.18 9.25
N GLY A 336 -8.24 -31.10 8.50
CA GLY A 336 -8.71 -32.39 9.03
C GLY A 336 -7.61 -33.37 9.44
N ASN A 337 -6.39 -33.18 8.94
CA ASN A 337 -5.24 -34.03 9.24
C ASN A 337 -4.30 -33.37 10.26
N PRO A 338 -3.49 -34.15 10.99
CA PRO A 338 -2.39 -33.61 11.79
C PRO A 338 -1.28 -33.09 10.88
N GLY A 339 -0.65 -31.97 11.27
CA GLY A 339 0.50 -31.41 10.57
C GLY A 339 0.54 -29.89 10.61
N PRO A 340 1.63 -29.27 10.14
CA PRO A 340 1.77 -27.82 10.08
C PRO A 340 0.69 -27.18 9.19
N ARG A 341 0.11 -26.06 9.65
CA ARG A 341 -0.85 -25.27 8.88
C ARG A 341 -0.14 -24.34 7.90
N VAL A 342 -0.71 -24.20 6.72
CA VAL A 342 -0.16 -23.42 5.63
C VAL A 342 -1.25 -22.53 5.04
N LEU A 343 -1.06 -21.21 5.13
CA LEU A 343 -1.97 -20.23 4.51
C LEU A 343 -1.77 -20.21 2.99
N ASN A 344 -2.63 -20.93 2.28
CA ASN A 344 -2.65 -20.98 0.82
C ASN A 344 -4.04 -20.71 0.23
N PHE A 345 -5.03 -20.42 1.07
CA PHE A 345 -6.40 -20.05 0.70
C PHE A 345 -7.09 -21.08 -0.20
N ALA A 346 -6.56 -22.30 -0.28
CA ALA A 346 -7.07 -23.34 -1.17
C ALA A 346 -8.53 -23.74 -0.87
N PRO A 347 -8.99 -23.85 0.41
CA PRO A 347 -10.39 -24.12 0.67
C PRO A 347 -11.32 -23.06 0.05
N LEU A 348 -10.98 -21.78 0.21
CA LEU A 348 -11.75 -20.65 -0.34
C LEU A 348 -11.72 -20.61 -1.87
N LEU A 349 -10.54 -20.72 -2.47
CA LEU A 349 -10.35 -20.53 -3.92
C LEU A 349 -10.72 -21.77 -4.76
N GLN A 350 -10.56 -22.98 -4.21
CA GLN A 350 -10.76 -24.23 -4.94
C GLN A 350 -12.09 -24.93 -4.62
N LEU A 351 -12.52 -24.95 -3.34
CA LEU A 351 -13.78 -25.59 -2.94
C LEU A 351 -14.99 -24.70 -3.15
N LYS A 352 -14.79 -23.37 -3.19
CA LYS A 352 -15.81 -22.36 -3.55
C LYS A 352 -17.10 -22.40 -2.72
N ARG A 353 -16.99 -22.75 -1.42
CA ARG A 353 -18.12 -22.68 -0.48
C ARG A 353 -18.66 -21.26 -0.34
N ILE A 354 -17.75 -20.29 -0.36
CA ILE A 354 -18.07 -18.88 -0.47
C ILE A 354 -17.49 -18.40 -1.79
N PRO A 355 -18.28 -17.81 -2.71
CA PRO A 355 -17.84 -17.45 -4.05
C PRO A 355 -17.00 -16.16 -4.07
N LEU A 356 -16.04 -15.99 -3.14
CA LEU A 356 -15.26 -14.77 -2.97
C LEU A 356 -14.63 -14.30 -4.28
N ASN A 357 -13.96 -15.19 -5.03
CA ASN A 357 -13.31 -14.78 -6.28
C ASN A 357 -14.29 -14.24 -7.33
N LYS A 358 -15.48 -14.85 -7.44
CA LYS A 358 -16.49 -14.37 -8.39
C LYS A 358 -17.01 -12.99 -7.97
N LEU A 359 -17.19 -12.80 -6.66
CA LEU A 359 -17.61 -11.53 -6.11
C LEU A 359 -16.55 -10.43 -6.34
N ILE A 360 -15.26 -10.74 -6.16
CA ILE A 360 -14.15 -9.83 -6.48
C ILE A 360 -14.12 -9.49 -7.97
N GLN A 361 -14.24 -10.48 -8.86
CA GLN A 361 -14.28 -10.23 -10.31
C GLN A 361 -15.42 -9.29 -10.71
N GLU A 362 -16.60 -9.48 -10.12
CA GLU A 362 -17.76 -8.62 -10.39
C GLU A 362 -17.54 -7.20 -9.84
N LEU A 363 -16.99 -7.07 -8.63
CA LEU A 363 -16.63 -5.78 -8.04
C LEU A 363 -15.60 -5.02 -8.87
N ILE A 364 -14.53 -5.69 -9.31
CA ILE A 364 -13.53 -5.12 -10.21
C ILE A 364 -14.21 -4.60 -11.47
N ARG A 365 -14.97 -5.46 -12.16
CA ARG A 365 -15.63 -5.12 -13.42
C ARG A 365 -16.53 -3.89 -13.28
N ILE A 366 -17.41 -3.90 -12.29
CA ILE A 366 -18.35 -2.80 -12.07
C ILE A 366 -17.61 -1.50 -11.73
N CYS A 367 -16.55 -1.56 -10.91
CA CYS A 367 -15.75 -0.38 -10.57
C CYS A 367 -14.99 0.16 -11.79
N GLU A 368 -14.38 -0.70 -12.61
CA GLU A 368 -13.71 -0.28 -13.86
C GLU A 368 -14.67 0.32 -14.86
N GLU A 369 -15.87 -0.26 -15.04
CA GLU A 369 -16.90 0.26 -15.93
C GLU A 369 -17.35 1.66 -15.53
N GLN A 370 -17.43 1.96 -14.23
CA GLN A 370 -17.87 3.26 -13.71
C GLN A 370 -16.73 4.31 -13.63
N LEU A 371 -15.50 3.88 -13.36
CA LEU A 371 -14.33 4.78 -13.24
C LEU A 371 -13.55 4.94 -14.56
N GLU A 372 -13.91 4.17 -15.60
CA GLU A 372 -13.29 4.15 -16.93
C GLU A 372 -11.76 3.98 -16.91
N ASN A 373 -11.24 3.33 -15.87
CA ASN A 373 -9.82 3.10 -15.65
C ASN A 373 -9.63 1.80 -14.85
N PRO A 374 -8.44 1.18 -14.92
CA PRO A 374 -8.10 0.08 -14.02
C PRO A 374 -8.23 0.50 -12.56
N VAL A 375 -8.61 -0.43 -11.68
CA VAL A 375 -8.95 -0.13 -10.28
C VAL A 375 -8.18 -1.00 -9.30
N GLU A 376 -7.92 -0.43 -8.13
CA GLU A 376 -7.58 -1.17 -6.92
C GLU A 376 -8.72 -1.09 -5.91
N ILE A 377 -9.08 -2.22 -5.31
CA ILE A 377 -10.09 -2.34 -4.26
C ILE A 377 -9.46 -3.01 -3.04
N GLU A 378 -9.54 -2.36 -1.88
CA GLU A 378 -9.18 -2.95 -0.60
C GLU A 378 -10.44 -3.50 0.10
N PHE A 379 -10.32 -4.69 0.68
CA PHE A 379 -11.45 -5.34 1.33
C PHE A 379 -11.03 -6.18 2.54
N ALA A 380 -11.99 -6.46 3.41
CA ALA A 380 -11.87 -7.38 4.52
C ALA A 380 -13.09 -8.29 4.60
N MET A 381 -12.93 -9.48 5.17
CA MET A 381 -13.98 -10.49 5.22
C MET A 381 -14.02 -11.24 6.54
N THR A 382 -15.23 -11.47 7.04
CA THR A 382 -15.53 -12.48 8.07
C THR A 382 -16.26 -13.64 7.40
N PHE A 383 -16.11 -14.87 7.91
CA PHE A 383 -16.76 -16.06 7.35
C PHE A 383 -17.97 -16.55 8.17
N SER A 384 -18.13 -16.11 9.41
CA SER A 384 -19.22 -16.54 10.30
C SER A 384 -19.86 -15.36 11.06
N PRO A 385 -20.89 -14.71 10.49
CA PRO A 385 -21.44 -14.93 9.15
C PRO A 385 -20.53 -14.38 8.02
N PRO A 386 -20.70 -14.86 6.77
CA PRO A 386 -19.98 -14.31 5.63
C PRO A 386 -20.32 -12.84 5.38
N SER A 387 -19.35 -11.95 5.55
CA SER A 387 -19.50 -10.53 5.24
C SER A 387 -18.23 -9.94 4.67
N LEU A 388 -18.34 -9.34 3.48
CA LEU A 388 -17.28 -8.63 2.78
C LEU A 388 -17.46 -7.12 3.00
N GLY A 389 -16.52 -6.51 3.70
CA GLY A 389 -16.42 -5.06 3.88
C GLY A 389 -15.47 -4.46 2.83
N LEU A 390 -15.97 -3.52 2.03
CA LEU A 390 -15.15 -2.74 1.10
C LEU A 390 -14.55 -1.54 1.85
N LEU A 391 -13.22 -1.43 1.83
CA LEU A 391 -12.46 -0.50 2.67
C LEU A 391 -11.86 0.65 1.88
N GLN A 392 -11.65 0.49 0.58
CA GLN A 392 -11.16 1.53 -0.31
C GLN A 392 -11.38 1.11 -1.78
N VAL A 393 -11.57 2.09 -2.66
CA VAL A 393 -11.40 1.92 -4.11
C VAL A 393 -10.62 3.10 -4.65
N ARG A 394 -9.82 2.86 -5.68
CA ARG A 394 -9.12 3.92 -6.41
C ARG A 394 -8.83 3.51 -7.85
N SER A 395 -8.70 4.51 -8.72
CA SER A 395 -8.17 4.34 -10.06
C SER A 395 -6.67 4.03 -10.01
N MET A 396 -6.19 3.22 -10.93
CA MET A 396 -4.78 2.91 -11.14
C MET A 396 -4.31 3.60 -12.42
N VAL A 397 -3.18 4.29 -12.33
CA VAL A 397 -2.56 4.92 -13.49
C VAL A 397 -1.78 3.86 -14.28
N VAL A 398 -2.20 3.62 -15.51
CA VAL A 398 -1.47 2.82 -16.51
C VAL A 398 -1.09 3.78 -17.64
N SER A 399 0.21 3.99 -17.88
CA SER A 399 0.65 4.88 -18.97
C SER A 399 0.23 4.32 -20.33
N SER A 400 -0.16 5.23 -21.23
CA SER A 400 -0.61 4.93 -22.58
C SER A 400 0.44 5.21 -23.66
N ASP A 401 1.64 5.69 -23.29
CA ASP A 401 2.68 6.06 -24.26
C ASP A 401 3.03 4.90 -25.21
N GLU A 402 3.23 5.20 -26.48
CA GLU A 402 3.68 4.22 -27.47
C GLU A 402 5.21 4.19 -27.49
N VAL A 403 5.78 3.39 -26.59
CA VAL A 403 7.20 3.02 -26.62
C VAL A 403 7.29 1.54 -26.92
N GLU A 404 7.99 1.19 -27.99
CA GLU A 404 8.27 -0.19 -28.37
C GLU A 404 9.74 -0.52 -28.08
N VAL A 405 9.97 -1.61 -27.33
CA VAL A 405 11.30 -2.18 -27.12
C VAL A 405 11.33 -3.58 -27.72
N SER A 406 12.03 -3.72 -28.84
CA SER A 406 12.14 -4.99 -29.54
C SER A 406 13.14 -5.93 -28.86
N GLU A 407 13.08 -7.23 -29.17
CA GLU A 407 14.08 -8.20 -28.67
C GLU A 407 15.49 -7.92 -29.19
N GLN A 408 15.61 -7.27 -30.35
CA GLN A 408 16.88 -6.85 -30.91
C GLN A 408 17.50 -5.73 -30.08
N ASP A 409 16.68 -4.78 -29.63
CA ASP A 409 17.13 -3.68 -28.76
C ASP A 409 17.75 -4.23 -27.47
N LEU A 410 17.11 -5.22 -26.83
CA LEU A 410 17.60 -5.81 -25.58
C LEU A 410 19.01 -6.43 -25.71
N GLY A 411 19.42 -6.81 -26.92
CA GLY A 411 20.75 -7.36 -27.21
C GLY A 411 21.82 -6.32 -27.55
N ASP A 412 21.53 -5.02 -27.45
CA ASP A 412 22.48 -3.96 -27.79
C ASP A 412 23.75 -4.05 -26.91
N PRO A 413 24.95 -4.16 -27.49
CA PRO A 413 26.21 -4.20 -26.73
C PRO A 413 26.52 -2.91 -25.96
N ASN A 414 25.86 -1.80 -26.29
CA ASN A 414 25.94 -0.53 -25.58
C ASN A 414 24.94 -0.43 -24.40
N ALA A 415 24.15 -1.47 -24.14
CA ALA A 415 23.29 -1.53 -22.97
C ALA A 415 24.11 -1.56 -21.68
N LEU A 416 23.72 -0.73 -20.71
CA LEU A 416 24.09 -0.86 -19.31
C LEU A 416 23.29 -1.98 -18.65
N ALA A 417 21.99 -2.03 -18.94
CA ALA A 417 21.06 -3.04 -18.47
C ALA A 417 19.93 -3.24 -19.49
N ALA A 418 19.42 -4.45 -19.59
CA ALA A 418 18.22 -4.77 -20.33
C ALA A 418 17.38 -5.78 -19.54
N SER A 419 16.06 -5.74 -19.71
CA SER A 419 15.15 -6.66 -19.02
C SER A 419 13.88 -6.92 -19.81
N GLU A 420 13.34 -8.12 -19.64
CA GLU A 420 12.00 -8.54 -20.07
C GLU A 420 10.97 -8.47 -18.92
N LYS A 421 11.36 -7.83 -17.82
CA LYS A 421 10.53 -7.59 -16.63
C LYS A 421 10.71 -6.15 -16.18
N ALA A 422 10.01 -5.24 -16.83
CA ALA A 422 10.07 -3.82 -16.56
C ALA A 422 8.69 -3.17 -16.50
N LEU A 423 8.63 -2.05 -15.78
CA LEU A 423 7.45 -1.24 -15.54
C LEU A 423 7.75 0.23 -15.59
N GLY A 424 6.66 1.00 -15.63
CA GLY A 424 6.69 2.31 -16.23
C GLY A 424 6.52 2.16 -17.73
N ASN A 425 6.51 3.28 -18.41
CA ASN A 425 6.37 3.34 -19.84
C ASN A 425 6.84 4.72 -20.25
N GLY A 426 7.61 4.82 -21.33
CA GLY A 426 8.15 6.09 -21.78
C GLY A 426 9.66 6.09 -21.98
N LEU A 427 10.16 7.30 -22.26
CA LEU A 427 11.56 7.60 -22.49
C LEU A 427 12.09 8.48 -21.37
N VAL A 428 13.19 8.07 -20.74
CA VAL A 428 13.89 8.88 -19.73
C VAL A 428 15.29 9.22 -20.25
N GLU A 429 15.52 10.50 -20.51
CA GLU A 429 16.74 11.00 -21.19
C GLU A 429 17.54 12.02 -20.37
N ASN A 430 17.14 12.31 -19.12
CA ASN A 430 17.72 13.37 -18.29
C ASN A 430 18.51 12.85 -17.07
N ILE A 431 18.69 11.54 -16.92
CA ILE A 431 19.41 10.95 -15.78
C ILE A 431 20.91 10.90 -16.05
N LYS A 432 21.70 11.55 -15.18
CA LYS A 432 23.17 11.47 -15.16
C LYS A 432 23.71 10.82 -13.89
N ASP A 433 22.96 10.90 -12.81
CA ASP A 433 23.33 10.36 -11.51
C ASP A 433 22.89 8.89 -11.41
N ILE A 434 23.80 8.03 -10.94
CA ILE A 434 23.49 6.64 -10.61
C ILE A 434 23.89 6.40 -9.17
N VAL A 435 22.97 5.86 -8.37
CA VAL A 435 23.20 5.41 -7.01
C VAL A 435 23.03 3.89 -6.99
N TYR A 436 24.03 3.15 -6.54
CA TYR A 436 23.95 1.70 -6.49
C TYR A 436 24.56 1.10 -5.23
N VAL A 437 24.03 -0.05 -4.84
CA VAL A 437 24.58 -0.86 -3.75
C VAL A 437 25.84 -1.57 -4.23
N ILE A 438 26.93 -1.42 -3.47
CA ILE A 438 28.23 -2.02 -3.77
C ILE A 438 28.12 -3.54 -3.61
N PRO A 439 28.28 -4.35 -4.68
CA PRO A 439 28.07 -5.80 -4.62
C PRO A 439 28.89 -6.51 -3.54
N GLU A 440 30.15 -6.08 -3.35
CA GLU A 440 31.10 -6.70 -2.42
C GLU A 440 30.77 -6.41 -0.95
N ASN A 441 30.03 -5.34 -0.68
CA ASN A 441 29.70 -4.90 0.67
C ASN A 441 28.25 -5.24 1.05
N PHE A 442 27.47 -5.86 0.16
CA PHE A 442 26.09 -6.19 0.47
C PHE A 442 25.99 -7.30 1.52
N GLU A 443 25.39 -6.96 2.65
CA GLU A 443 25.08 -7.87 3.74
C GLU A 443 23.58 -7.78 4.07
N LEU A 444 22.86 -8.90 4.00
CA LEU A 444 21.41 -8.95 4.20
C LEU A 444 20.98 -8.48 5.61
N GLU A 445 21.83 -8.69 6.60
CA GLU A 445 21.61 -8.25 7.99
C GLU A 445 21.76 -6.74 8.17
N LYS A 446 22.31 -6.06 7.17
CA LYS A 446 22.69 -4.63 7.19
C LYS A 446 21.82 -3.76 6.30
N THR A 447 20.74 -4.32 5.75
CA THR A 447 19.81 -3.62 4.86
C THR A 447 19.20 -2.36 5.47
N ARG A 448 19.04 -2.29 6.80
CA ARG A 448 18.61 -1.07 7.50
C ARG A 448 19.65 0.05 7.46
N GLU A 449 20.92 -0.28 7.69
CA GLU A 449 22.03 0.69 7.56
C GLU A 449 22.11 1.22 6.11
N MET A 450 21.88 0.36 5.11
CA MET A 450 21.81 0.76 3.70
C MET A 450 20.67 1.74 3.41
N ALA A 451 19.51 1.55 4.04
CA ALA A 451 18.36 2.46 3.88
C ALA A 451 18.66 3.86 4.45
N GLU A 452 19.42 3.95 5.54
CA GLU A 452 19.87 5.21 6.13
C GLU A 452 20.88 5.94 5.22
N GLU A 453 21.86 5.22 4.66
CA GLU A 453 22.80 5.79 3.69
C GLU A 453 22.07 6.28 2.43
N LEU A 454 21.06 5.53 1.96
CA LEU A 454 20.29 5.88 0.77
C LEU A 454 19.49 7.16 0.98
N ASP A 455 18.87 7.31 2.16
CA ASP A 455 18.12 8.51 2.54
C ASP A 455 19.00 9.77 2.54
N GLN A 456 20.25 9.66 2.99
CA GLN A 456 21.22 10.76 2.95
C GLN A 456 21.54 11.18 1.51
N ILE A 457 21.92 10.23 0.65
CA ILE A 457 22.25 10.49 -0.76
C ILE A 457 21.03 11.05 -1.51
N ASN A 458 19.84 10.46 -1.30
CA ASN A 458 18.59 10.94 -1.87
C ASN A 458 18.30 12.38 -1.48
N GLY A 459 18.45 12.74 -0.20
CA GLY A 459 18.23 14.11 0.29
C GLY A 459 19.18 15.14 -0.34
N GLU A 460 20.40 14.76 -0.69
CA GLU A 460 21.32 15.63 -1.45
C GLU A 460 20.90 15.81 -2.91
N LEU A 461 20.53 14.72 -3.58
CA LEU A 461 20.13 14.74 -4.99
C LEU A 461 18.80 15.48 -5.20
N VAL A 462 17.83 15.27 -4.31
CA VAL A 462 16.54 15.98 -4.32
C VAL A 462 16.76 17.48 -4.15
N ARG A 463 17.62 17.93 -3.21
CA ARG A 463 17.94 19.36 -3.04
C ARG A 463 18.61 19.98 -4.26
N LYS A 464 19.38 19.20 -5.02
CA LYS A 464 20.00 19.64 -6.30
C LYS A 464 19.02 19.60 -7.48
N GLY A 465 17.85 18.99 -7.32
CA GLY A 465 16.92 18.73 -8.42
C GLY A 465 17.47 17.72 -9.44
N SER A 466 18.37 16.83 -9.00
CA SER A 466 19.04 15.84 -9.86
C SER A 466 18.31 14.49 -9.80
N PRO A 467 17.53 14.10 -10.84
CA PRO A 467 16.94 12.76 -10.91
C PRO A 467 18.01 11.70 -11.13
N TYR A 468 17.84 10.53 -10.51
CA TYR A 468 18.85 9.47 -10.56
C TYR A 468 18.29 8.08 -10.85
N LEU A 469 19.17 7.20 -11.33
CA LEU A 469 18.95 5.75 -11.44
C LEU A 469 19.39 5.08 -10.13
N LEU A 470 18.51 4.30 -9.50
CA LEU A 470 18.81 3.52 -8.30
C LEU A 470 19.00 2.04 -8.66
N ILE A 471 20.04 1.39 -8.15
CA ILE A 471 20.29 -0.04 -8.36
C ILE A 471 20.51 -0.73 -7.01
N ILE A 472 19.73 -1.76 -6.71
CA ILE A 472 19.75 -2.45 -5.41
C ILE A 472 19.71 -3.96 -5.55
N PHE A 473 20.01 -4.66 -4.46
CA PHE A 473 19.80 -6.10 -4.33
C PHE A 473 18.52 -6.42 -3.55
N GLY A 474 17.73 -7.36 -4.07
CA GLY A 474 16.50 -7.83 -3.43
C GLY A 474 15.33 -6.84 -3.56
N ARG A 475 14.33 -7.00 -2.70
CA ARG A 475 13.07 -6.27 -2.73
C ARG A 475 13.16 -4.90 -2.05
N LEU A 476 12.87 -3.83 -2.79
CA LEU A 476 12.78 -2.46 -2.25
C LEU A 476 11.45 -2.28 -1.50
N GLY A 477 11.52 -1.66 -0.32
CA GLY A 477 10.34 -1.19 0.42
C GLY A 477 9.56 -2.27 1.16
N SER A 478 10.18 -3.41 1.43
CA SER A 478 9.64 -4.46 2.32
C SER A 478 9.88 -4.10 3.79
N SER A 479 8.89 -4.36 4.65
CA SER A 479 9.09 -4.29 6.11
C SER A 479 9.89 -5.47 6.69
N ASP A 480 10.02 -6.56 5.94
CA ASP A 480 10.91 -7.70 6.24
C ASP A 480 12.32 -7.41 5.68
N PRO A 481 13.34 -7.15 6.53
CA PRO A 481 14.71 -6.83 6.10
C PRO A 481 15.42 -7.99 5.39
N TRP A 482 14.89 -9.21 5.50
CA TRP A 482 15.44 -10.40 4.85
C TRP A 482 14.99 -10.54 3.40
N LEU A 483 14.06 -9.71 2.93
CA LEU A 483 13.62 -9.68 1.53
C LEU A 483 14.38 -8.66 0.68
N GLY A 484 15.01 -7.65 1.29
CA GLY A 484 15.74 -6.58 0.60
C GLY A 484 15.91 -5.34 1.47
N ILE A 485 16.00 -4.16 0.84
CA ILE A 485 16.27 -2.90 1.54
C ILE A 485 14.95 -2.25 2.03
N PRO A 486 14.72 -2.12 3.35
CA PRO A 486 13.49 -1.61 3.93
C PRO A 486 13.46 -0.08 3.91
N VAL A 487 13.10 0.50 2.76
CA VAL A 487 12.91 1.94 2.60
C VAL A 487 11.44 2.33 2.59
N ASN A 488 11.14 3.55 3.02
CA ASN A 488 9.91 4.22 2.64
C ASN A 488 10.13 5.06 1.36
N TRP A 489 9.05 5.52 0.74
CA TRP A 489 9.11 6.34 -0.47
C TRP A 489 9.95 7.61 -0.28
N GLY A 490 9.84 8.27 0.87
CA GLY A 490 10.56 9.52 1.14
C GLY A 490 12.08 9.39 1.10
N GLN A 491 12.62 8.18 1.30
CA GLN A 491 14.06 7.89 1.26
C GLN A 491 14.60 7.69 -0.16
N ILE A 492 13.73 7.58 -1.17
CA ILE A 492 14.11 7.34 -2.57
C ILE A 492 13.39 8.25 -3.56
N SER A 493 12.80 9.33 -3.05
CA SER A 493 11.86 10.17 -3.79
C SER A 493 12.46 10.89 -5.00
N GLY A 494 13.79 11.00 -5.09
CA GLY A 494 14.50 11.55 -6.25
C GLY A 494 14.79 10.52 -7.36
N SER A 495 14.58 9.23 -7.09
CA SER A 495 14.79 8.18 -8.09
C SER A 495 13.71 8.22 -9.18
N ARG A 496 14.13 8.13 -10.44
CA ARG A 496 13.21 8.09 -11.60
C ARG A 496 13.22 6.75 -12.32
N VAL A 497 14.29 5.98 -12.12
CA VAL A 497 14.38 4.59 -12.56
C VAL A 497 15.01 3.77 -11.45
N ILE A 498 14.48 2.58 -11.20
CA ILE A 498 14.95 1.66 -10.18
C ILE A 498 15.24 0.31 -10.84
N ILE A 499 16.38 -0.28 -10.53
CA ILE A 499 16.75 -1.65 -10.90
C ILE A 499 16.82 -2.49 -9.62
N GLU A 500 15.95 -3.48 -9.51
CA GLU A 500 16.12 -4.59 -8.58
C GLU A 500 16.93 -5.69 -9.25
N THR A 501 18.08 -6.00 -8.68
CA THR A 501 18.92 -7.12 -9.11
C THR A 501 19.05 -8.17 -8.02
N TYR A 502 19.60 -9.32 -8.37
CA TYR A 502 19.72 -10.48 -7.50
C TYR A 502 21.14 -10.58 -6.92
N GLN A 503 21.24 -11.21 -5.76
CA GLN A 503 22.49 -11.70 -5.19
C GLN A 503 22.29 -13.13 -4.67
N GLU A 504 23.35 -13.93 -4.64
CA GLU A 504 23.25 -15.30 -4.13
C GLU A 504 22.75 -15.33 -2.68
N GLY A 505 21.70 -16.11 -2.42
CA GLY A 505 21.06 -16.23 -1.10
C GLY A 505 19.73 -15.49 -0.94
N LEU A 506 19.37 -14.57 -1.86
CA LEU A 506 18.08 -13.89 -1.88
C LEU A 506 17.09 -14.61 -2.80
N SER A 507 16.01 -15.17 -2.24
CA SER A 507 14.80 -15.58 -2.98
C SER A 507 13.64 -14.73 -2.45
N ALA A 508 13.38 -13.60 -3.09
CA ALA A 508 12.24 -12.74 -2.79
C ALA A 508 11.39 -12.56 -4.04
N ASP A 509 10.08 -12.76 -3.90
CA ASP A 509 9.12 -12.37 -4.92
C ASP A 509 9.11 -10.85 -5.07
N MET A 510 9.01 -10.40 -6.32
CA MET A 510 9.06 -8.99 -6.73
C MET A 510 8.05 -8.12 -5.97
N SER A 511 8.41 -6.85 -5.71
CA SER A 511 7.54 -5.86 -5.05
C SER A 511 6.26 -5.62 -5.85
N GLN A 512 5.16 -6.30 -5.49
CA GLN A 512 3.83 -6.15 -6.10
C GLN A 512 2.72 -5.80 -5.11
N GLY A 513 2.98 -5.93 -3.81
CA GLY A 513 1.92 -5.94 -2.79
C GLY A 513 1.62 -4.59 -2.11
N SER A 514 2.56 -3.66 -2.05
CA SER A 514 2.52 -2.53 -1.10
C SER A 514 2.06 -1.21 -1.74
N HIS A 515 1.54 -0.29 -0.92
CA HIS A 515 1.30 1.10 -1.34
C HIS A 515 2.55 1.78 -1.93
N PHE A 516 3.72 1.38 -1.42
CA PHE A 516 5.02 1.79 -1.97
C PHE A 516 5.12 1.58 -3.48
N PHE A 517 4.65 0.45 -4.00
CA PHE A 517 4.70 0.13 -5.43
C PHE A 517 3.76 1.01 -6.27
N HIS A 518 2.62 1.43 -5.70
CA HIS A 518 1.72 2.36 -6.40
C HIS A 518 2.28 3.76 -6.51
N ASN A 519 3.00 4.22 -5.48
CA ASN A 519 3.67 5.50 -5.53
C ASN A 519 4.72 5.50 -6.65
N LEU A 520 5.44 4.39 -6.82
CA LEU A 520 6.39 4.22 -7.92
C LEU A 520 5.72 4.31 -9.30
N THR A 521 4.72 3.47 -9.57
CA THR A 521 4.09 3.42 -10.90
C THR A 521 3.45 4.74 -11.29
N SER A 522 2.85 5.43 -10.33
CA SER A 522 2.02 6.61 -10.62
C SER A 522 2.83 7.90 -10.69
N LEU A 523 3.98 7.96 -10.02
CA LEU A 523 4.94 9.06 -10.17
C LEU A 523 5.84 8.91 -11.41
N GLY A 524 5.49 7.96 -12.29
CA GLY A 524 6.25 7.66 -13.50
C GLY A 524 7.64 7.10 -13.22
N VAL A 525 7.88 6.54 -12.02
CA VAL A 525 9.15 5.87 -11.72
C VAL A 525 9.15 4.53 -12.42
N SER A 526 10.15 4.35 -13.28
CA SER A 526 10.29 3.09 -14.00
C SER A 526 10.98 2.05 -13.13
N TYR A 527 10.49 0.82 -13.17
CA TYR A 527 10.94 -0.26 -12.31
C TYR A 527 11.39 -1.45 -13.14
N ILE A 528 12.65 -1.83 -13.01
CA ILE A 528 13.29 -2.84 -13.85
C ILE A 528 13.79 -3.97 -12.96
N SER A 529 13.43 -5.21 -13.30
CA SER A 529 13.87 -6.40 -12.59
C SER A 529 14.94 -7.12 -13.38
N LEU A 530 16.07 -7.43 -12.76
CA LEU A 530 17.12 -8.28 -13.33
C LEU A 530 17.18 -9.59 -12.54
N PRO A 531 16.52 -10.67 -13.00
CA PRO A 531 16.48 -11.94 -12.27
C PRO A 531 17.79 -12.73 -12.41
N ARG A 532 18.04 -13.66 -11.47
CA ARG A 532 19.25 -14.52 -11.44
C ARG A 532 19.53 -15.28 -12.73
N ALA A 533 18.49 -15.89 -13.29
CA ALA A 533 18.57 -16.66 -14.51
C ALA A 533 18.15 -15.82 -15.74
N GLY A 534 18.32 -14.50 -15.68
CA GLY A 534 18.01 -13.60 -16.78
C GLY A 534 18.99 -13.74 -17.94
N LYS A 535 18.49 -13.58 -19.16
CA LYS A 535 19.31 -13.52 -20.38
C LYS A 535 20.20 -12.28 -20.43
N TYR A 536 19.79 -11.22 -19.73
CA TYR A 536 20.41 -9.91 -19.72
C TYR A 536 20.95 -9.59 -18.32
N GLN A 537 22.12 -8.96 -18.25
CA GLN A 537 22.81 -8.63 -17.00
C GLN A 537 23.19 -7.15 -16.96
N LEU A 538 23.47 -6.67 -15.75
CA LEU A 538 24.01 -5.33 -15.52
C LEU A 538 25.53 -5.31 -15.78
N ASP A 539 26.02 -4.28 -16.48
CA ASP A 539 27.46 -4.10 -16.70
C ASP A 539 28.15 -3.45 -15.49
N TRP A 540 28.46 -4.26 -14.48
CA TRP A 540 29.16 -3.83 -13.26
C TRP A 540 30.56 -3.26 -13.52
N SER A 541 31.28 -3.81 -14.50
CA SER A 541 32.60 -3.31 -14.90
C SER A 541 32.52 -1.85 -15.33
N TRP A 542 31.58 -1.53 -16.22
CA TRP A 542 31.38 -0.17 -16.69
C TRP A 542 30.99 0.80 -15.56
N LEU A 543 30.11 0.38 -14.63
CA LEU A 543 29.75 1.20 -13.46
C LEU A 543 30.96 1.50 -12.57
N SER A 544 31.85 0.52 -12.42
CA SER A 544 33.03 0.66 -11.55
C SER A 544 34.03 1.72 -12.05
N GLU A 545 34.10 1.91 -13.38
CA GLU A 545 35.02 2.84 -14.07
C GLU A 545 34.55 4.30 -14.11
N GLN A 546 33.31 4.58 -13.72
CA GLN A 546 32.75 5.93 -13.78
C GLN A 546 33.29 6.85 -12.67
N LYS A 547 33.12 8.16 -12.87
CA LYS A 547 33.50 9.19 -11.89
C LYS A 547 32.66 9.05 -10.62
N GLU A 548 33.34 8.73 -9.52
CA GLU A 548 32.76 8.69 -8.18
C GLU A 548 32.56 10.11 -7.65
N ILE A 549 31.35 10.40 -7.18
CA ILE A 549 31.01 11.64 -6.46
C ILE A 549 31.06 11.38 -4.96
N GLN A 550 30.47 10.26 -4.53
CA GLN A 550 30.40 9.88 -3.14
C GLN A 550 30.40 8.35 -3.01
N LYS A 551 31.07 7.86 -1.97
CA LYS A 551 31.07 6.45 -1.60
C LYS A 551 30.87 6.34 -0.09
N THR A 552 29.87 5.58 0.32
CA THR A 552 29.59 5.26 1.72
C THR A 552 30.03 3.81 2.00
N LYS A 553 29.60 3.21 3.12
CA LYS A 553 29.96 1.83 3.42
C LYS A 553 29.30 0.86 2.44
N TYR A 554 28.05 1.10 2.09
CA TYR A 554 27.26 0.18 1.26
C TYR A 554 26.86 0.73 -0.11
N LEU A 555 26.86 2.05 -0.30
CA LEU A 555 26.39 2.70 -1.53
C LEU A 555 27.52 3.44 -2.24
N ARG A 556 27.34 3.56 -3.56
CA ARG A 556 28.16 4.41 -4.41
C ARG A 556 27.27 5.32 -5.24
N HIS A 557 27.60 6.60 -5.28
CA HIS A 557 27.01 7.60 -6.17
C HIS A 557 28.04 8.02 -7.22
N ILE A 558 27.68 7.82 -8.48
CA ILE A 558 28.48 8.20 -9.65
C ILE A 558 27.71 9.20 -10.51
N GLU A 559 28.44 10.05 -11.22
CA GLU A 559 27.90 11.04 -12.16
C GLU A 559 28.47 10.79 -13.57
N LEU A 560 27.58 10.70 -14.55
CA LEU A 560 27.93 10.50 -15.95
C LEU A 560 28.18 11.82 -16.68
N LYS A 561 29.07 11.79 -17.67
CA LYS A 561 29.31 12.94 -18.56
C LYS A 561 28.11 13.25 -19.46
N SER A 562 27.43 12.21 -19.93
CA SER A 562 26.22 12.27 -20.76
C SER A 562 25.09 11.52 -20.08
N PRO A 563 23.83 11.97 -20.24
CA PRO A 563 22.71 11.25 -19.65
C PRO A 563 22.51 9.87 -20.28
N LEU A 564 21.92 8.97 -19.50
CA LEU A 564 21.46 7.66 -19.96
C LEU A 564 20.33 7.79 -20.97
N GLY A 565 20.26 6.86 -21.92
CA GLY A 565 19.09 6.68 -22.77
C GLY A 565 18.26 5.51 -22.26
N ILE A 566 17.14 5.79 -21.62
CA ILE A 566 16.30 4.74 -21.01
C ILE A 566 14.99 4.64 -21.77
N LYS A 567 14.66 3.42 -22.20
CA LYS A 567 13.38 3.10 -22.85
C LYS A 567 12.67 2.02 -22.05
N ILE A 568 11.41 2.24 -21.74
CA ILE A 568 10.55 1.24 -21.11
C ILE A 568 9.28 1.09 -21.96
N ASP A 569 9.05 -0.13 -22.40
CA ASP A 569 7.80 -0.59 -23.01
C ASP A 569 7.02 -1.36 -21.93
N GLY A 570 6.08 -0.66 -21.29
CA GLY A 570 5.26 -1.22 -20.22
C GLY A 570 4.26 -2.27 -20.71
N LYS A 571 3.91 -2.27 -22.00
CA LYS A 571 2.97 -3.24 -22.60
C LYS A 571 3.65 -4.58 -22.84
N ALA A 572 4.87 -4.56 -23.36
CA ALA A 572 5.69 -5.77 -23.52
C ALA A 572 6.44 -6.18 -22.24
N GLY A 573 6.45 -5.31 -21.22
CA GLY A 573 7.22 -5.50 -19.99
C GLY A 573 8.73 -5.42 -20.21
N ARG A 574 9.19 -4.71 -21.24
CA ARG A 574 10.60 -4.69 -21.67
C ARG A 574 11.23 -3.34 -21.36
N ALA A 575 12.49 -3.34 -20.96
CA ALA A 575 13.27 -2.11 -20.81
C ALA A 575 14.72 -2.28 -21.24
N ILE A 576 15.28 -1.17 -21.71
CA ILE A 576 16.70 -1.04 -21.99
C ILE A 576 17.23 0.29 -21.46
N ILE A 577 18.41 0.23 -20.84
CA ILE A 577 19.19 1.38 -20.40
C ILE A 577 20.47 1.40 -21.22
N LEU A 578 20.67 2.44 -22.03
CA LEU A 578 21.86 2.65 -22.85
C LEU A 578 22.87 3.56 -22.11
N LYS A 579 24.16 3.21 -22.19
CA LYS A 579 25.28 3.94 -21.54
C LYS A 579 25.44 5.38 -22.01
N SER A 580 24.95 5.68 -23.21
CA SER A 580 24.85 7.03 -23.75
C SER A 580 23.62 7.12 -24.65
N ARG A 581 23.07 8.33 -24.77
CA ARG A 581 22.05 8.62 -25.78
C ARG A 581 22.61 8.23 -27.15
N GLY A 582 22.01 7.24 -27.80
CA GLY A 582 22.26 7.00 -29.22
C GLY A 582 22.01 8.31 -29.97
N LYS A 583 22.93 8.72 -30.85
CA LYS A 583 22.63 9.77 -31.82
C LYS A 583 21.54 9.22 -32.74
N ASN A 584 20.27 9.43 -32.40
CA ASN A 584 19.21 9.24 -33.37
C ASN A 584 19.39 10.32 -34.45
N GLY A 585 19.57 9.87 -35.68
CA GLY A 585 19.49 10.70 -36.88
C GLY A 585 18.07 11.17 -37.14
#